data_AF-A0A3R7R8P0-F1
#
_entry.id   AF-A0A3R7R8P0-F1
#
_cell.length_a   1.000
_cell.length_b   1.000
_cell.length_c   1.000
_cell.angle_alpha   90.00
_cell.angle_beta   90.00
_cell.angle_gamma   90.00
#
_symmetry.space_group_name_H-M   'P 1'
#
loop_
_entity.id
_entity.type
_entity.pdbx_description
1 polymer ?
#
loop_
_entity_poly.entity_id
_entity_poly.type
_entity_poly.pdbx_seq_one_letter_code
_entity_poly.pdbx_strand_id
1 'polypeptide(L)'
;MALILADAVEKEARRIIASANAFDALALNPVDAKGEAVLRRYEEKVAPLRRLVRNRLAMEAKARLDHAKLLLLDDALRAKELRRFNDQQRGAVREREELKALEARTKMLEARAAALSP
;
A
#
# COMPACT_ATOMS: atom_id res chain seq x y z
N MET A 1 -12.50 -3.65 27.77
CA MET A 1 -11.84 -2.76 26.78
C MET A 1 -10.52 -3.31 26.22
N ALA A 2 -9.86 -4.30 26.83
CA ALA A 2 -8.57 -4.83 26.34
C ALA A 2 -8.65 -5.63 25.02
N LEU A 3 -9.76 -6.35 24.77
CA LEU A 3 -9.92 -7.20 23.58
C LEU A 3 -10.04 -6.40 22.27
N ILE A 4 -10.68 -5.22 22.30
CA ILE A 4 -10.89 -4.37 21.12
C ILE A 4 -9.55 -3.75 20.65
N LEU A 5 -8.67 -3.42 21.60
CA LEU A 5 -7.34 -2.89 21.31
C LEU A 5 -6.43 -3.94 20.65
N ALA A 6 -6.56 -5.22 21.04
CA ALA A 6 -5.79 -6.30 20.42
C ALA A 6 -6.20 -6.51 18.95
N ASP A 7 -7.51 -6.47 18.65
CA ASP A 7 -8.02 -6.64 17.29
C ASP A 7 -7.60 -5.49 16.35
N ALA A 8 -7.65 -4.25 16.84
CA ALA A 8 -7.20 -3.09 16.07
C ALA A 8 -5.70 -3.14 15.74
N VAL A 9 -4.87 -3.55 16.70
CA VAL A 9 -3.41 -3.66 16.50
C VAL A 9 -3.07 -4.81 15.57
N GLU A 10 -3.78 -5.94 15.65
CA GLU A 10 -3.59 -7.06 14.74
C GLU A 10 -4.00 -6.72 13.30
N LYS A 11 -5.15 -6.06 13.12
CA LYS A 11 -5.60 -5.59 11.81
C LYS A 11 -4.59 -4.65 11.18
N GLU A 12 -4.06 -3.71 11.95
CA GLU A 12 -3.04 -2.78 11.48
C GLU A 12 -1.72 -3.49 11.17
N ALA A 13 -1.29 -4.46 12.00
CA ALA A 13 -0.11 -5.27 11.72
C ALA A 13 -0.24 -6.03 10.40
N ARG A 14 -1.40 -6.64 10.13
CA ARG A 14 -1.69 -7.30 8.85
C ARG A 14 -1.65 -6.32 7.67
N ARG A 15 -2.20 -5.11 7.84
CA ARG A 15 -2.16 -4.06 6.81
C ARG A 15 -0.73 -3.60 6.50
N ILE A 16 0.11 -3.48 7.53
CA ILE A 16 1.52 -3.14 7.39
C ILE A 16 2.27 -4.26 6.68
N ILE A 17 2.06 -5.52 7.06
CA ILE A 17 2.72 -6.67 6.42
C ILE A 17 2.34 -6.74 4.93
N ALA A 18 1.07 -6.54 4.61
CA ALA A 18 0.56 -6.57 3.23
C ALA A 18 0.91 -5.32 2.40
N SER A 19 1.61 -4.32 2.96
CA SER A 19 1.92 -3.09 2.23
C SER A 19 2.87 -3.35 1.05
N ALA A 20 2.52 -2.83 -0.13
CA ALA A 20 3.30 -3.02 -1.35
C ALA A 20 4.62 -2.23 -1.35
N ASN A 21 4.64 -1.04 -0.73
CA ASN A 21 5.78 -0.14 -0.71
C ASN A 21 5.96 0.55 0.66
N ALA A 22 7.07 1.26 0.83
CA ALA A 22 7.40 1.92 2.11
C ALA A 22 6.44 3.05 2.49
N PHE A 23 5.86 3.76 1.52
CA PHE A 23 4.88 4.81 1.75
C PHE A 23 3.59 4.23 2.33
N ASP A 24 3.11 3.14 1.72
CA ASP A 24 1.96 2.40 2.20
C ASP A 24 2.20 1.87 3.60
N ALA A 25 3.38 1.30 3.89
CA ALA A 25 3.72 0.77 5.21
C ALA A 25 3.61 1.82 6.32
N LEU A 26 4.08 3.05 6.06
CA LEU A 26 4.02 4.16 7.01
C LEU A 26 2.74 5.00 6.90
N ALA A 27 1.83 4.64 5.99
CA ALA A 27 0.63 5.41 5.64
C ALA A 27 0.97 6.89 5.35
N LEU A 28 2.01 7.10 4.55
CA LEU A 28 2.50 8.41 4.12
C LEU A 28 2.16 8.66 2.66
N ASN A 29 1.81 9.90 2.34
CA ASN A 29 1.78 10.36 0.96
C ASN A 29 3.22 10.60 0.50
N PRO A 30 3.63 10.13 -0.70
CA PRO A 30 4.96 10.38 -1.23
C PRO A 30 5.35 11.87 -1.29
N VAL A 31 4.37 12.78 -1.43
CA VAL A 31 4.60 14.24 -1.43
C VAL A 31 5.01 14.76 -0.04
N ASP A 32 4.47 14.16 1.01
CA ASP A 32 4.64 14.59 2.40
C ASP A 32 5.76 13.84 3.12
N ALA A 33 6.47 12.93 2.45
CA ALA A 33 7.50 12.05 3.01
C ALA A 33 8.83 12.78 3.30
N LYS A 34 8.78 13.85 4.08
CA LYS A 34 9.95 14.54 4.65
C LYS A 34 10.47 13.78 5.88
N GLY A 35 11.76 13.93 6.19
CA GLY A 35 12.42 13.18 7.28
C GLY A 35 11.67 13.22 8.61
N GLU A 36 11.22 14.40 9.06
CA GLU A 36 10.44 14.54 10.29
C GLU A 36 9.08 13.82 10.24
N ALA A 37 8.38 13.90 9.11
CA ALA A 37 7.09 13.23 8.91
C ALA A 37 7.26 11.70 8.91
N VAL A 38 8.34 11.19 8.31
CA VAL A 38 8.72 9.76 8.33
C VAL A 38 8.97 9.29 9.77
N LEU A 39 9.78 10.03 10.53
CA LEU A 39 10.06 9.69 11.94
C LEU A 39 8.79 9.70 12.79
N ARG A 40 7.96 10.74 12.65
CA ARG A 40 6.71 10.87 13.40
C ARG A 40 5.76 9.70 13.10
N ARG A 41 5.52 9.41 11.82
CA ARG A 41 4.63 8.29 11.44
C ARG A 41 5.16 6.94 11.86
N TYR A 42 6.47 6.74 11.78
CA TYR A 42 7.10 5.53 12.28
C TYR A 42 6.84 5.35 13.78
N GLU A 43 7.05 6.39 14.59
CA GLU A 43 6.82 6.33 16.04
C GLU A 43 5.34 6.04 16.36
N GLU A 44 4.41 6.72 15.69
CA GLU A 44 2.97 6.50 15.84
C GLU A 44 2.57 5.03 15.57
N LYS A 45 3.15 4.41 14.53
CA LYS A 45 2.82 3.04 14.10
C LYS A 45 3.54 1.97 14.92
N VAL A 46 4.76 2.23 15.38
CA VAL A 46 5.55 1.29 16.18
C VAL A 46 5.12 1.28 17.64
N ALA A 47 4.69 2.42 18.20
CA ALA A 47 4.28 2.52 19.61
C ALA A 47 3.33 1.40 20.09
N PRO A 48 2.23 1.06 19.39
CA PRO A 48 1.35 -0.03 19.80
C PRO A 48 1.98 -1.43 19.68
N LEU A 49 2.97 -1.60 18.79
CA LEU A 49 3.65 -2.88 18.54
C LEU A 49 4.79 -3.16 19.53
N ARG A 50 5.39 -2.12 20.14
CA ARG A 50 6.54 -2.25 21.06
C ARG A 50 6.31 -3.20 22.22
N ARG A 51 5.07 -3.27 22.73
CA ARG A 51 4.72 -4.10 23.89
C ARG A 51 4.43 -5.56 23.50
N LEU A 52 4.30 -5.84 22.20
CA LEU A 52 3.90 -7.15 21.66
C LEU A 52 5.10 -7.96 21.17
N VAL A 53 6.18 -7.99 21.96
CA VAL A 53 7.48 -8.59 21.61
C VAL A 53 7.45 -10.12 21.40
N ARG A 54 6.38 -10.81 21.80
CA ARG A 54 6.20 -12.26 21.58
C ARG A 54 5.17 -12.58 20.49
N ASN A 55 4.52 -11.55 19.92
CA ASN A 55 3.55 -11.75 18.85
C ASN A 55 4.26 -11.70 17.49
N ARG A 56 4.17 -12.79 16.73
CA ARG A 56 4.83 -12.92 15.42
C ARG A 56 4.40 -11.83 14.43
N LEU A 57 3.10 -11.53 14.34
CA LEU A 57 2.59 -10.49 13.45
C LEU A 57 3.11 -9.11 13.85
N ALA A 58 3.15 -8.81 15.15
CA ALA A 58 3.67 -7.52 15.62
C ALA A 58 5.17 -7.36 15.34
N MET A 59 5.96 -8.43 15.49
CA MET A 59 7.39 -8.43 15.15
C MET A 59 7.62 -8.22 13.65
N GLU A 60 6.87 -8.93 12.81
CA GLU A 60 6.97 -8.81 11.36
C GLU A 60 6.55 -7.42 10.87
N ALA A 61 5.43 -6.90 11.39
CA ALA A 61 4.98 -5.54 11.12
C ALA A 61 6.02 -4.50 11.57
N LYS A 62 6.63 -4.66 12.75
CA LYS A 62 7.72 -3.78 13.21
C LYS A 62 8.92 -3.84 12.27
N ALA A 63 9.37 -5.02 11.86
CA ALA A 63 10.49 -5.16 10.92
C ALA A 63 10.18 -4.48 9.58
N ARG A 64 8.93 -4.57 9.10
CA ARG A 64 8.47 -3.88 7.90
C ARG A 64 8.51 -2.36 8.07
N LEU A 65 8.08 -1.83 9.22
CA LEU A 65 8.16 -0.41 9.55
C LEU A 65 9.62 0.08 9.67
N ASP A 66 10.50 -0.71 10.28
CA ASP A 66 11.93 -0.40 10.40
C ASP A 66 12.58 -0.28 9.02
N HIS A 67 12.28 -1.24 8.13
CA HIS A 67 12.74 -1.20 6.74
C HIS A 67 12.20 0.01 5.97
N ALA A 68 10.89 0.28 6.09
CA ALA A 68 10.26 1.42 5.44
C ALA A 68 10.85 2.76 5.92
N LYS A 69 11.12 2.91 7.22
CA LYS A 69 11.81 4.07 7.78
C LYS A 69 13.20 4.24 7.15
N LEU A 70 13.99 3.18 7.07
CA LEU A 70 15.33 3.22 6.48
C LEU A 70 15.28 3.69 5.01
N LEU A 71 14.35 3.17 4.23
CA LEU A 71 14.17 3.54 2.83
C LEU A 71 13.74 5.00 2.66
N LEU A 72 12.83 5.50 3.50
CA LEU A 72 12.28 6.85 3.35
C LEU A 72 13.13 7.95 4.00
N LEU A 73 14.04 7.61 4.93
CA LEU A 73 14.97 8.58 5.51
C LEU A 73 16.18 8.86 4.62
N ASP A 74 16.58 7.90 3.79
CA ASP A 74 17.66 8.09 2.82
C ASP A 74 17.10 8.68 1.52
N ASP A 75 17.69 9.79 1.07
CA ASP A 75 17.19 10.54 -0.09
C ASP A 75 17.28 9.74 -1.40
N ALA A 76 18.34 8.96 -1.58
CA ALA A 76 18.54 8.16 -2.78
C ALA A 76 17.58 6.96 -2.80
N LEU A 77 17.40 6.29 -1.67
CA LEU A 77 16.45 5.17 -1.53
C LEU A 77 15.01 5.66 -1.65
N ARG A 78 14.68 6.81 -1.06
CA ARG A 78 13.37 7.45 -1.18
C ARG A 78 13.05 7.81 -2.63
N ALA A 79 14.00 8.38 -3.36
CA ALA A 79 13.82 8.68 -4.78
C ALA A 79 13.60 7.41 -5.63
N LYS A 80 14.32 6.32 -5.31
CA LYS A 80 14.14 5.01 -5.96
C LYS A 80 12.76 4.42 -5.67
N GLU A 81 12.30 4.52 -4.43
CA GLU A 81 10.98 4.04 -4.03
C GLU A 81 9.86 4.86 -4.67
N LEU A 82 10.05 6.18 -4.80
CA LEU A 82 9.11 7.07 -5.50
C LEU A 82 8.98 6.70 -6.99
N ARG A 83 10.10 6.37 -7.65
CA ARG A 83 10.07 5.90 -9.05
C ARG A 83 9.28 4.61 -9.18
N ARG A 84 9.56 3.63 -8.31
CA ARG A 84 8.81 2.35 -8.27
C ARG A 84 7.32 2.57 -8.04
N PHE A 85 6.97 3.45 -7.10
CA PHE A 85 5.58 3.82 -6.83
C PHE A 85 4.90 4.40 -8.07
N ASN A 86 5.55 5.34 -8.76
CA ASN A 86 5.01 5.95 -9.97
C ASN A 86 4.87 4.95 -11.13
N ASP A 87 5.81 4.02 -11.27
CA ASP A 87 5.75 2.99 -12.31
C ASP A 87 4.59 2.02 -12.06
N GLN A 88 4.35 1.64 -10.79
CA GLN A 88 3.18 0.82 -10.41
C GLN A 88 1.87 1.56 -10.70
N GLN A 89 1.77 2.85 -10.38
CA GLN A 89 0.58 3.65 -10.67
C GLN A 89 0.32 3.75 -12.17
N ARG A 90 1.37 3.96 -12.98
CA ARG A 90 1.27 4.00 -14.44
C ARG A 90 0.83 2.66 -15.01
N GLY A 91 1.33 1.55 -14.49
CA GLY A 91 0.87 0.20 -14.87
C GLY A 91 -0.62 0.00 -14.60
N ALA A 92 -1.07 0.32 -13.39
CA ALA A 92 -2.47 0.19 -13.02
C ALA A 92 -3.42 1.08 -13.85
N VAL A 93 -2.97 2.27 -14.27
CA VAL A 93 -3.75 3.13 -15.19
C VAL A 93 -3.86 2.48 -16.57
N ARG A 94 -2.77 1.97 -17.12
CA ARG A 94 -2.76 1.29 -18.43
C ARG A 94 -3.66 0.06 -18.44
N GLU A 95 -3.57 -0.78 -17.41
CA GLU A 95 -4.44 -1.97 -17.28
C GLU A 95 -5.93 -1.58 -17.26
N ARG A 96 -6.29 -0.49 -16.57
CA ARG A 96 -7.67 0.02 -16.57
C ARG A 96 -8.12 0.55 -17.93
N GLU A 97 -7.23 1.21 -18.66
CA GLU A 97 -7.52 1.69 -20.01
C GLU A 97 -7.72 0.51 -20.98
N GLU A 98 -6.88 -0.52 -20.89
CA GLU A 98 -7.00 -1.75 -21.67
C GLU A 98 -8.32 -2.48 -21.38
N LEU A 99 -8.69 -2.60 -20.09
CA LEU A 99 -9.98 -3.20 -19.71
C LEU A 99 -11.17 -2.42 -20.27
N LYS A 100 -11.15 -1.08 -20.21
CA LYS A 100 -12.21 -0.24 -20.80
C LYS A 100 -12.30 -0.41 -22.31
N ALA A 101 -11.16 -0.52 -23.00
CA ALA A 101 -11.13 -0.74 -24.44
C ALA A 101 -11.72 -2.12 -24.80
N LEU A 102 -11.40 -3.15 -24.03
CA LEU A 102 -11.98 -4.49 -24.18
C LEU A 102 -13.49 -4.49 -23.92
N GLU A 103 -13.95 -3.86 -22.83
CA GLU A 103 -15.38 -3.74 -22.53
C GLU A 103 -16.15 -3.03 -23.65
N ALA A 104 -15.60 -1.94 -24.21
CA ALA A 104 -16.22 -1.23 -25.31
C ALA A 104 -16.32 -2.10 -26.57
N ARG A 105 -15.28 -2.87 -26.87
CA ARG A 105 -15.28 -3.81 -27.99
C ARG A 105 -16.29 -4.93 -27.80
N THR A 106 -16.37 -5.50 -26.60
CA THR A 106 -17.34 -6.56 -26.26
C THR A 106 -18.76 -6.03 -26.40
N LYS A 107 -19.07 -4.86 -25.85
CA LYS A 107 -20.40 -4.22 -26.00
C LYS A 107 -20.78 -3.98 -27.45
N MET A 108 -19.83 -3.56 -28.28
CA MET A 108 -20.08 -3.39 -29.72
C MET A 108 -20.42 -4.72 -30.40
N LEU A 109 -19.70 -5.80 -30.06
CA LEU A 109 -19.96 -7.13 -30.62
C LEU A 109 -21.30 -7.69 -30.14
N GLU A 110 -21.63 -7.53 -28.86
CA GLU A 110 -22.93 -7.92 -28.30
C GLU A 110 -24.09 -7.17 -28.96
N ALA A 111 -23.97 -5.85 -29.14
CA ALA A 111 -25.00 -5.06 -29.83
C ALA A 111 -25.19 -5.50 -31.29
N ARG A 112 -24.09 -5.83 -32.00
CA ARG A 112 -24.14 -6.37 -33.36
C ARG A 112 -24.76 -7.76 -33.40
N ALA A 113 -24.44 -8.63 -32.45
CA ALA A 113 -25.01 -9.98 -32.36
C ALA A 113 -26.51 -9.92 -32.03
N ALA A 114 -26.92 -9.03 -31.13
CA ALA A 114 -28.33 -8.79 -30.81
C ALA A 114 -29.11 -8.26 -32.03
N ALA A 115 -28.50 -7.41 -32.85
CA ALA A 115 -29.11 -6.93 -34.09
C ALA A 115 -29.23 -8.01 -35.19
N LEU A 116 -28.49 -9.13 -35.06
CA LEU A 116 -28.47 -10.24 -36.02
C LEU A 116 -29.23 -11.48 -35.53
N SER A 117 -29.69 -11.49 -34.27
CA SER A 117 -30.59 -12.54 -33.76
C SER A 117 -32.04 -12.09 -34.01
N PRO A 118 -32.81 -12.80 -34.86
CA PRO A 118 -34.20 -12.45 -35.20
C PRO A 118 -35.17 -12.60 -34.03
#